data_AF-A0A2V5PHN9-F1
#
_entry.id   AF-A0A2V5PHN9-F1
#
_cell.length_a   1.000
_cell.length_b   1.000
_cell.length_c   1.000
_cell.angle_alpha   90.00
_cell.angle_beta   90.00
_cell.angle_gamma   90.00
#
_symmetry.space_group_name_H-M   'P 1'
#
loop_
_entity.id
_entity.type
_entity.pdbx_description
1 polymer ?
#
loop_
_entity_poly.entity_id
_entity_poly.type
_entity_poly.pdbx_seq_one_letter_code
_entity_poly.pdbx_strand_id
1 'polypeptide(L)'
;MCGIVGYIGNREVSGVLLDSLKRLEYRGYDSCGVAIIDEGHPKIIRSVGRIGTLEEKIRQTNPTNGSVKCGIGHTRWATHGRPSEINSHPHRDCTGRFYVAHNGIIENYLYLKHRLMAEGHIFATETDTEVLPHLIEAYYDGDLEGAV
;
A
#
# COMPACT_ATOMS: atom_id res chain seq x y z
N MET A 1 15.53 3.70 -4.87
CA MET A 1 14.76 4.63 -4.01
C MET A 1 13.31 4.60 -4.48
N CYS A 2 12.37 4.05 -3.70
CA CYS A 2 10.96 3.84 -4.05
C CYS A 2 10.16 5.06 -4.58
N GLY A 3 8.95 4.84 -5.10
CA GLY A 3 8.02 5.86 -5.58
C GLY A 3 6.62 5.73 -4.97
N ILE A 4 5.96 6.84 -4.63
CA ILE A 4 4.58 6.90 -4.12
C ILE A 4 3.74 7.73 -5.08
N VAL A 5 2.50 7.30 -5.30
CA VAL A 5 1.47 8.04 -6.02
C VAL A 5 0.18 8.03 -5.20
N GLY A 6 -0.52 9.16 -5.13
CA GLY A 6 -1.90 9.23 -4.66
C GLY A 6 -2.76 9.94 -5.68
N TYR A 7 -4.01 9.53 -5.83
CA TYR A 7 -4.98 10.20 -6.70
C TYR A 7 -6.35 10.26 -6.05
N ILE A 8 -6.93 11.46 -6.04
CA ILE A 8 -8.34 11.72 -5.75
C ILE A 8 -8.80 12.68 -6.85
N GLY A 9 -9.86 12.35 -7.59
CA GLY A 9 -10.35 13.24 -8.64
C GLY A 9 -11.55 12.71 -9.40
N ASN A 10 -11.60 13.00 -10.70
CA ASN A 10 -12.74 12.67 -11.56
C ASN A 10 -12.46 11.60 -12.62
N ARG A 11 -11.19 11.23 -12.81
CA ARG A 11 -10.79 10.17 -13.74
C ARG A 11 -10.85 8.81 -13.07
N GLU A 12 -10.95 7.77 -13.87
CA GLU A 12 -10.77 6.39 -13.41
C GLU A 12 -9.37 6.24 -12.77
N VAL A 13 -9.32 5.71 -11.55
CA VAL A 13 -8.10 5.74 -10.74
C VAL A 13 -7.00 4.80 -11.23
N SER A 14 -7.34 3.62 -11.77
CA SER A 14 -6.34 2.61 -12.14
C SER A 14 -5.39 3.12 -13.22
N GLY A 15 -5.92 3.74 -14.26
CA GLY A 15 -5.11 4.34 -15.34
C GLY A 15 -4.20 5.45 -14.81
N VAL A 16 -4.73 6.33 -13.95
CA VAL A 16 -3.93 7.42 -13.38
C VAL A 16 -2.79 6.90 -12.51
N LEU A 17 -3.06 5.90 -11.65
CA LEU A 17 -2.04 5.30 -10.81
C LEU A 17 -0.99 4.57 -11.66
N LEU A 18 -1.40 3.78 -12.65
CA LEU A 18 -0.50 3.05 -13.54
C LEU A 18 0.44 3.98 -14.32
N ASP A 19 -0.11 5.02 -14.95
CA ASP A 19 0.69 5.97 -15.73
C ASP A 19 1.69 6.73 -14.86
N SER A 20 1.26 7.08 -13.64
CA SER A 20 2.12 7.76 -12.67
C SER A 20 3.22 6.83 -12.15
N LEU A 21 2.90 5.57 -11.84
CA LEU A 21 3.87 4.58 -11.37
C LEU A 21 4.87 4.20 -12.45
N LYS A 22 4.47 4.11 -13.72
CA LYS A 22 5.39 3.92 -14.87
C LYS A 22 6.49 4.99 -14.89
N ARG A 23 6.14 6.25 -14.60
CA ARG A 23 7.11 7.36 -14.50
C ARG A 23 8.04 7.24 -13.29
N LEU A 24 7.66 6.45 -12.28
CA LEU A 24 8.44 6.19 -11.06
C LEU A 24 9.07 4.79 -11.04
N GLU A 25 9.04 4.04 -12.14
CA GLU A 25 9.60 2.69 -12.17
C GLU A 25 11.13 2.68 -12.02
N TYR A 26 11.80 3.71 -12.55
CA TYR A 26 13.26 3.88 -12.41
C TYR A 26 13.74 3.99 -10.94
N ARG A 27 12.81 4.26 -10.03
CA ARG A 27 13.03 4.45 -8.60
C ARG A 27 13.01 3.11 -7.83
N GLY A 28 12.17 2.15 -8.24
CA GLY A 28 12.09 0.82 -7.65
C GLY A 28 11.35 -0.16 -8.57
N TYR A 29 11.89 -1.37 -8.69
CA TYR A 29 11.42 -2.37 -9.67
C TYR A 29 11.37 -3.81 -9.13
N ASP A 30 11.58 -3.99 -7.82
CA ASP A 30 11.48 -5.32 -7.19
C ASP A 30 10.02 -5.76 -7.06
N SER A 31 9.13 -4.80 -6.84
CA SER A 31 7.68 -5.00 -6.77
C SER A 31 6.92 -3.68 -6.84
N CYS A 32 5.61 -3.77 -7.08
CA CYS A 32 4.72 -2.61 -7.12
C CYS A 32 3.29 -3.01 -6.72
N GLY A 33 2.47 -2.03 -6.40
CA GLY A 33 1.07 -2.26 -6.09
C GLY A 33 0.24 -1.00 -6.00
N VAL A 34 -1.07 -1.20 -5.99
CA VAL A 34 -2.09 -0.16 -5.79
C VAL A 34 -3.12 -0.59 -4.77
N ALA A 35 -3.63 0.37 -4.01
CA ALA A 35 -4.86 0.25 -3.27
C ALA A 35 -5.88 1.20 -3.89
N ILE A 36 -6.99 0.63 -4.37
CA ILE A 36 -8.11 1.32 -4.97
C ILE A 36 -9.19 1.41 -3.90
N ILE A 37 -9.58 2.63 -3.55
CA ILE A 37 -10.51 2.90 -2.46
C ILE A 37 -11.88 3.13 -3.07
N ASP A 38 -12.68 2.06 -3.08
CA ASP A 38 -14.09 2.07 -3.45
C ASP A 38 -14.97 2.13 -2.20
N GLU A 39 -16.18 2.68 -2.32
CA GLU A 39 -17.12 2.79 -1.21
C GLU A 39 -17.47 1.39 -0.67
N GLY A 40 -16.91 1.04 0.50
CA GLY A 40 -17.17 -0.21 1.22
C GLY A 40 -16.26 -1.39 0.88
N HIS A 41 -15.56 -1.39 -0.27
CA HIS A 41 -14.75 -2.53 -0.70
C HIS A 41 -13.41 -2.11 -1.35
N PRO A 42 -12.44 -1.63 -0.55
CA PRO A 42 -11.11 -1.34 -1.05
C PRO A 42 -10.44 -2.59 -1.64
N LYS A 43 -9.80 -2.43 -2.80
CA LYS A 43 -9.11 -3.51 -3.51
C LYS A 43 -7.62 -3.22 -3.53
N ILE A 44 -6.84 -4.20 -3.09
CA ILE A 44 -5.38 -4.15 -3.22
C ILE A 44 -4.95 -5.09 -4.33
N ILE A 45 -4.13 -4.58 -5.25
CA ILE A 45 -3.51 -5.39 -6.31
C ILE A 45 -2.01 -5.12 -6.25
N ARG A 46 -1.24 -6.19 -6.16
CA ARG A 46 0.22 -6.13 -6.03
C ARG A 46 0.86 -7.10 -7.02
N SER A 47 2.10 -6.82 -7.39
CA SER A 47 2.90 -7.68 -8.24
C SER A 47 4.37 -7.62 -7.82
N VAL A 48 5.03 -8.76 -7.91
CA VAL A 48 6.50 -8.81 -7.93
C VAL A 48 6.99 -8.34 -9.30
N GLY A 49 8.15 -7.70 -9.32
CA GLY A 49 8.80 -7.20 -10.52
C GLY A 49 8.23 -5.87 -11.03
N ARG A 50 8.32 -5.71 -12.34
CA ARG A 50 8.05 -4.48 -13.08
C ARG A 50 6.57 -4.12 -13.16
N ILE A 51 6.30 -2.85 -13.46
CA ILE A 51 4.95 -2.28 -13.51
C ILE A 51 4.05 -2.96 -14.54
N GLY A 52 4.62 -3.50 -15.63
CA GLY A 52 3.86 -4.22 -16.67
C GLY A 52 3.12 -5.45 -16.15
N THR A 53 3.65 -6.13 -15.13
CA THR A 53 2.95 -7.28 -14.51
C THR A 53 1.76 -6.82 -13.67
N LEU A 54 1.87 -5.67 -12.99
CA LEU A 54 0.75 -5.06 -12.28
C LEU A 54 -0.34 -4.58 -13.25
N GLU A 55 0.05 -3.97 -14.37
CA GLU A 55 -0.87 -3.54 -15.43
C GLU A 55 -1.70 -4.70 -15.98
N GLU A 56 -1.08 -5.85 -16.24
CA GLU A 56 -1.79 -7.06 -16.66
C GLU A 56 -2.83 -7.50 -15.62
N LYS A 57 -2.45 -7.55 -14.34
CA LYS A 57 -3.37 -7.93 -13.26
C LYS A 57 -4.56 -6.99 -13.12
N ILE A 58 -4.32 -5.68 -13.23
CA ILE A 58 -5.40 -4.68 -13.18
C ILE A 58 -6.35 -4.86 -14.36
N ARG A 59 -5.81 -5.08 -15.57
CA ARG A 59 -6.63 -5.35 -16.76
C ARG A 59 -7.48 -6.62 -16.60
N GLN A 60 -6.92 -7.69 -16.04
CA GLN A 60 -7.63 -8.96 -15.82
C GLN A 60 -8.72 -8.88 -14.74
N THR A 61 -8.45 -8.13 -13.66
CA THR A 61 -9.36 -8.05 -12.50
C THR A 61 -10.39 -6.92 -12.61
N ASN A 62 -10.14 -5.93 -13.47
CA ASN A 62 -10.96 -4.73 -13.68
C ASN A 62 -11.50 -4.14 -12.35
N PRO A 63 -10.62 -3.79 -11.40
CA PRO A 63 -11.00 -3.55 -10.01
C PRO A 63 -11.99 -2.40 -9.83
N THR A 64 -12.00 -1.43 -10.72
CA THR A 64 -12.81 -0.21 -10.58
C THR A 64 -14.13 -0.27 -11.31
N ASN A 65 -14.35 -1.23 -12.20
CA ASN A 65 -15.43 -1.20 -13.18
C ASN A 65 -15.60 0.18 -13.88
N GLY A 66 -14.54 0.99 -13.94
CA GLY A 66 -14.56 2.35 -14.49
C GLY A 66 -15.13 3.45 -13.57
N SER A 67 -15.57 3.16 -12.34
CA SER A 67 -16.29 4.14 -11.50
C SER A 67 -15.48 4.70 -10.32
N VAL A 68 -14.42 4.02 -9.89
CA VAL A 68 -13.64 4.42 -8.70
C VAL A 68 -12.64 5.53 -9.03
N LYS A 69 -12.53 6.49 -8.11
CA LYS A 69 -11.81 7.76 -8.34
C LYS A 69 -10.76 8.10 -7.27
N CYS A 70 -10.52 7.19 -6.33
CA CYS A 70 -9.59 7.37 -5.22
C CYS A 70 -8.66 6.16 -5.08
N GLY A 71 -7.38 6.41 -4.83
CA GLY A 71 -6.42 5.34 -4.58
C GLY A 71 -4.99 5.83 -4.40
N ILE A 72 -4.15 4.90 -3.97
CA ILE A 72 -2.71 5.10 -3.80
C ILE A 72 -1.94 3.98 -4.48
N GLY A 73 -0.72 4.27 -4.88
CA GLY A 73 0.17 3.34 -5.56
C GLY A 73 1.61 3.47 -5.09
N HIS A 74 2.38 2.38 -5.25
CA HIS A 74 3.78 2.33 -4.84
C HIS A 74 4.64 1.50 -5.78
N THR A 75 5.86 1.98 -6.04
CA THR A 75 6.96 1.18 -6.60
C THR A 75 8.02 0.95 -5.53
N ARG A 76 8.42 -0.31 -5.34
CA ARG A 76 9.23 -0.74 -4.20
C ARG A 76 10.62 -1.20 -4.63
N TRP A 77 11.60 -0.74 -3.88
CA TRP A 77 12.95 -1.28 -3.77
C TRP A 77 13.06 -1.94 -2.39
N ALA A 78 13.24 -3.25 -2.34
CA ALA A 78 13.13 -4.00 -1.09
C ALA A 78 14.33 -3.76 -0.16
N THR A 79 14.06 -3.34 1.08
CA THR A 79 15.06 -3.21 2.17
C THR A 79 14.81 -4.27 3.25
N HIS A 80 13.58 -4.38 3.74
CA HIS A 80 13.13 -5.39 4.70
C HIS A 80 12.14 -6.38 4.06
N GLY A 81 12.32 -7.67 4.28
CA GLY A 81 11.49 -8.71 3.68
C GLY A 81 11.76 -8.91 2.19
N ARG A 82 11.68 -10.17 1.73
CA ARG A 82 11.95 -10.49 0.32
C ARG A 82 10.93 -9.83 -0.62
N PRO A 83 11.28 -9.52 -1.88
CA PRO A 83 10.29 -9.17 -2.89
C PRO A 83 9.21 -10.25 -3.00
N SER A 84 7.98 -9.88 -2.69
CA SER A 84 6.80 -10.76 -2.71
C SER A 84 5.55 -9.90 -2.78
N GLU A 85 4.43 -10.45 -3.26
CA GLU A 85 3.17 -9.70 -3.30
C GLU A 85 2.72 -9.26 -1.91
N ILE A 86 2.94 -10.09 -0.89
CA ILE A 86 2.54 -9.75 0.49
C ILE A 86 3.38 -8.62 1.08
N ASN A 87 4.68 -8.55 0.75
CA ASN A 87 5.58 -7.48 1.19
C ASN A 87 5.52 -6.23 0.27
N SER A 88 4.70 -6.25 -0.77
CA SER A 88 4.55 -5.09 -1.66
C SER A 88 3.58 -4.09 -1.05
N HIS A 89 3.88 -2.80 -1.17
CA HIS A 89 2.99 -1.74 -0.70
C HIS A 89 1.80 -1.57 -1.67
N PRO A 90 0.69 -0.93 -1.25
CA PRO A 90 0.42 -0.38 0.09
C PRO A 90 0.11 -1.45 1.14
N HIS A 91 0.45 -1.23 2.42
CA HIS A 91 0.08 -2.09 3.55
C HIS A 91 -1.23 -1.65 4.21
N ARG A 92 -1.89 -2.53 4.96
CA ARG A 92 -3.16 -2.25 5.64
C ARG A 92 -3.14 -2.65 7.11
N ASP A 93 -4.10 -2.13 7.88
CA ASP A 93 -4.35 -2.52 9.28
C ASP A 93 -5.14 -3.84 9.38
N CYS A 94 -5.48 -4.28 10.60
CA CYS A 94 -6.23 -5.52 10.79
C CYS A 94 -7.65 -5.41 10.21
N THR A 95 -8.27 -4.23 10.29
CA THR A 95 -9.66 -4.04 9.84
C THR A 95 -9.79 -3.76 8.34
N GLY A 96 -8.71 -3.38 7.66
CA GLY A 96 -8.74 -2.93 6.27
C GLY A 96 -9.34 -1.53 6.11
N ARG A 97 -9.23 -0.69 7.16
CA ARG A 97 -9.63 0.72 7.15
C ARG A 97 -8.51 1.63 6.69
N PHE A 98 -7.27 1.33 7.06
CA PHE A 98 -6.10 2.18 6.81
C PHE A 98 -5.20 1.54 5.77
N TYR A 99 -4.71 2.35 4.82
CA TYR A 99 -3.81 1.91 3.76
C TYR A 99 -2.62 2.85 3.66
N VAL A 100 -1.41 2.32 3.75
CA VAL A 100 -0.18 3.12 3.84
C VAL A 100 0.81 2.68 2.76
N ALA A 101 1.34 3.65 2.03
CA ALA A 101 2.53 3.50 1.19
C ALA A 101 3.65 4.36 1.77
N HIS A 102 4.80 3.76 2.02
CA HIS A 102 5.92 4.40 2.70
C HIS A 102 7.19 4.36 1.86
N ASN A 103 7.95 5.46 1.91
CA ASN A 103 9.30 5.58 1.37
C ASN A 103 10.22 6.00 2.50
N GLY A 104 11.04 5.06 2.98
CA GLY A 104 11.91 5.28 4.13
C GLY A 104 12.22 3.97 4.82
N ILE A 105 12.78 4.06 6.01
CA ILE A 105 13.01 2.92 6.91
C ILE A 105 12.50 3.31 8.30
N ILE A 106 11.68 2.46 8.91
CA ILE A 106 11.27 2.61 10.31
C ILE A 106 12.25 1.82 11.19
N GLU A 107 13.27 2.49 11.73
CA GLU A 107 14.39 1.81 12.41
C GLU A 107 13.97 1.03 13.65
N ASN A 108 12.94 1.48 14.36
CA ASN A 108 12.41 0.85 15.57
C ASN A 108 11.20 -0.09 15.30
N TYR A 109 10.97 -0.52 14.04
CA TYR A 109 9.77 -1.29 13.70
C TYR A 109 9.65 -2.61 14.47
N LEU A 110 10.74 -3.28 14.83
CA LEU A 110 10.68 -4.53 15.61
C LEU A 110 10.08 -4.30 17.00
N TYR A 111 10.52 -3.23 17.67
CA TYR A 111 9.96 -2.83 18.97
C TYR A 111 8.46 -2.54 18.84
N LEU A 112 8.08 -1.74 17.85
CA LEU A 112 6.68 -1.39 17.59
C LEU A 112 5.83 -2.62 17.27
N LYS A 113 6.33 -3.50 16.40
CA LYS A 113 5.68 -4.75 16.00
C LYS A 113 5.44 -5.66 17.19
N HIS A 114 6.45 -5.89 18.04
CA HIS A 114 6.29 -6.72 19.23
C HIS A 114 5.27 -6.14 20.22
N ARG A 115 5.29 -4.81 20.44
CA ARG A 115 4.30 -4.13 21.28
C ARG A 115 2.87 -4.30 20.74
N LEU A 116 2.66 -3.98 19.46
CA LEU A 116 1.34 -4.10 18.81
C LEU A 116 0.84 -5.55 18.76
N MET A 117 1.73 -6.53 18.54
CA MET A 117 1.35 -7.95 18.62
C MET A 117 0.91 -8.35 20.03
N ALA A 118 1.55 -7.81 21.08
CA ALA A 118 1.12 -8.03 22.46
C ALA A 118 -0.23 -7.37 22.78
N GLU A 119 -0.57 -6.28 22.09
CA GLU A 119 -1.87 -5.60 22.13
C GLU A 119 -2.95 -6.30 21.27
N GLY A 120 -2.58 -7.32 20.49
CA GLY A 120 -3.50 -8.17 19.73
C GLY A 120 -3.55 -7.91 18.22
N HIS A 121 -2.71 -7.03 17.68
CA HIS A 121 -2.65 -6.76 16.24
C HIS A 121 -2.02 -7.94 15.47
N ILE A 122 -2.58 -8.25 14.30
CA ILE A 122 -2.13 -9.37 13.44
C ILE A 122 -1.38 -8.82 12.23
N PHE A 123 -0.07 -9.07 12.21
CA PHE A 123 0.81 -8.71 11.09
C PHE A 123 0.83 -9.81 10.02
N ALA A 124 0.75 -9.41 8.76
CA ALA A 124 0.77 -10.28 7.59
C ALA A 124 2.12 -10.26 6.84
N THR A 125 2.99 -9.29 7.11
CA THR A 125 4.20 -9.03 6.31
C THR A 125 5.48 -9.03 7.13
N GLU A 126 6.60 -9.04 6.42
CA GLU A 126 7.95 -8.92 6.97
C GLU A 126 8.49 -7.50 6.88
N THR A 127 7.65 -6.54 6.45
CA THR A 127 8.07 -5.16 6.20
C THR A 127 8.03 -4.34 7.47
N ASP A 128 8.94 -3.37 7.55
CA ASP A 128 8.93 -2.32 8.56
C ASP A 128 7.67 -1.44 8.45
N THR A 129 7.20 -1.21 7.24
CA THR A 129 6.09 -0.30 6.93
C THR A 129 4.75 -0.74 7.54
N GLU A 130 4.50 -2.04 7.69
CA GLU A 130 3.22 -2.55 8.21
C GLU A 130 2.92 -2.06 9.64
N VAL A 131 3.93 -1.65 10.42
CA VAL A 131 3.67 -1.07 11.75
C VAL A 131 2.87 0.24 11.67
N LEU A 132 2.97 1.00 10.58
CA LEU A 132 2.30 2.30 10.44
C LEU A 132 0.76 2.18 10.43
N PRO A 133 0.13 1.39 9.54
CA PRO A 133 -1.33 1.24 9.56
C PRO A 133 -1.84 0.64 10.87
N HIS A 134 -1.08 -0.24 11.53
CA HIS A 134 -1.44 -0.76 12.86
C HIS A 134 -1.33 0.28 13.98
N LEU A 135 -0.34 1.18 13.93
CA LEU A 135 -0.26 2.30 14.87
C LEU A 135 -1.45 3.24 14.71
N ILE A 136 -1.78 3.60 13.46
CA ILE A 136 -2.96 4.43 13.17
C ILE A 136 -4.21 3.72 13.68
N GLU A 137 -4.37 2.43 13.41
CA GLU A 137 -5.46 1.60 13.94
C GLU A 137 -5.56 1.65 15.48
N ALA A 138 -4.42 1.54 16.18
CA ALA A 138 -4.39 1.53 17.65
C ALA A 138 -4.79 2.87 18.29
N TYR A 139 -4.43 3.99 17.64
CA TYR A 139 -4.70 5.34 18.15
C TYR A 139 -5.96 5.98 17.58
N TYR A 140 -6.59 5.38 16.56
CA TYR A 140 -7.76 5.96 15.92
C TYR A 140 -9.01 5.87 16.81
N ASP A 141 -9.46 7.03 17.28
CA ASP A 141 -10.67 7.21 18.08
C ASP A 141 -11.81 7.92 17.31
N GLY A 142 -11.62 8.11 16.01
CA GLY A 142 -12.51 8.90 15.15
C GLY A 142 -11.79 10.08 14.50
N ASP A 143 -10.68 10.54 15.08
CA ASP A 143 -9.81 11.57 14.49
C ASP A 143 -8.57 10.94 13.84
N LEU A 144 -8.41 11.17 12.53
CA LEU A 144 -7.22 10.70 11.81
C LEU A 144 -6.00 11.56 12.11
N GLU A 145 -6.17 12.87 12.33
CA GLU A 145 -5.05 13.77 12.61
C GLU A 145 -4.42 13.45 13.96
N GLY A 146 -5.24 13.17 14.98
CA GLY A 146 -4.77 12.69 16.28
C GLY A 146 -4.09 11.31 16.26
N ALA A 147 -4.33 10.49 15.24
CA ALA A 147 -3.82 9.12 15.14
C ALA A 147 -2.49 8.99 14.37
N VAL A 148 -2.01 10.04 13.69
CA VAL A 148 -0.81 10.05 12.84
C VAL A 148 0.31 10.88 13.48
#